data_AF-A0A377F7T0-F1
#
_entry.id   AF-A0A377F7T0-F1
#
_cell.length_a   1.000
_cell.length_b   1.000
_cell.length_c   1.000
_cell.angle_alpha   90.00
_cell.angle_beta   90.00
_cell.angle_gamma   90.00
#
_symmetry.space_group_name_H-M   'P 1'
#
loop_
_entity.id
_entity.type
_entity.pdbx_description
1 polymer ?
#
loop_
_entity_poly.entity_id
_entity_poly.type
_entity_poly.pdbx_seq_one_letter_code
_entity_poly.pdbx_strand_id
1 'polypeptide(L)'
;MSFDLIIKNGTVILENEARVVDIAVKGGKIAAIGQDLGDAKEVMDASGLVVSPGMVDAHTHISEPGRSHWKVMKPVLAQRQKVVSPP
;
A
#
# COMPACT_ATOMS: atom_id res chain seq x y z
N MET A 1 -8.56 11.74 -20.58
CA MET A 1 -7.28 11.27 -20.01
C MET A 1 -7.62 10.30 -18.91
N SER A 2 -7.12 9.06 -18.96
CA SER A 2 -7.42 8.02 -17.96
C SER A 2 -6.34 7.98 -16.87
N PHE A 3 -6.72 7.57 -15.65
CA PHE A 3 -5.79 7.30 -14.55
C PHE A 3 -5.09 5.94 -14.72
N ASP A 4 -4.00 5.70 -14.00
CA ASP A 4 -3.33 4.40 -14.03
C ASP A 4 -4.04 3.40 -13.12
N LEU A 5 -4.42 3.83 -11.90
CA LEU A 5 -5.15 3.02 -10.92
C LEU A 5 -6.22 3.89 -10.24
N ILE A 6 -7.42 3.34 -10.01
CA ILE A 6 -8.37 3.86 -9.02
C ILE A 6 -8.65 2.80 -7.97
N ILE A 7 -8.51 3.16 -6.70
CA ILE A 7 -8.96 2.36 -5.56
C ILE A 7 -10.33 2.91 -5.14
N LYS A 8 -11.38 2.08 -5.20
CA LYS A 8 -12.77 2.49 -4.95
C LYS A 8 -13.30 2.03 -3.60
N ASN A 9 -14.26 2.78 -3.06
CA ASN A 9 -15.11 2.38 -1.93
C ASN A 9 -14.37 1.99 -0.63
N GLY A 10 -13.09 2.37 -0.51
CA GLY A 10 -12.28 2.08 0.66
C GLY A 10 -12.51 3.10 1.77
N THR A 11 -12.41 2.68 3.02
CA THR A 11 -12.26 3.62 4.14
C THR A 11 -10.83 4.17 4.10
N VAL A 12 -10.66 5.34 3.53
CA VAL A 12 -9.33 5.97 3.38
C VAL A 12 -8.96 6.71 4.66
N ILE A 13 -7.79 6.41 5.19
CA ILE A 13 -7.18 7.13 6.31
C ILE A 13 -6.48 8.39 5.78
N LEU A 14 -7.02 9.55 6.13
CA LEU A 14 -6.45 10.87 5.86
C LEU A 14 -5.79 11.42 7.13
N GLU A 15 -5.27 12.64 7.07
CA GLU A 15 -4.56 13.28 8.19
C GLU A 15 -5.37 13.33 9.49
N ASN A 16 -6.65 13.67 9.40
CA ASN A 16 -7.50 13.99 10.56
C ASN A 16 -8.85 13.24 10.55
N GLU A 17 -9.09 12.41 9.53
CA GLU A 17 -10.34 11.67 9.38
C GLU A 17 -10.15 10.33 8.66
N ALA A 18 -11.14 9.47 8.81
CA ALA A 18 -11.30 8.27 8.01
C ALA A 18 -12.67 8.30 7.35
N ARG A 19 -12.72 8.19 6.02
CA ARG A 19 -13.99 8.24 5.28
C ARG A 19 -13.97 7.36 4.04
N VAL A 20 -15.15 6.94 3.60
CA VAL A 20 -15.30 6.17 2.36
C VAL A 20 -15.13 7.11 1.17
N VAL A 21 -14.07 6.93 0.40
CA VAL A 21 -13.72 7.78 -0.76
C VAL A 21 -12.80 7.01 -1.71
N ASP A 22 -12.76 7.42 -2.99
CA ASP A 22 -11.88 6.82 -3.99
C ASP A 22 -10.54 7.56 -4.07
N ILE A 23 -9.49 6.84 -4.46
CA ILE A 23 -8.14 7.37 -4.70
C ILE A 23 -7.74 7.06 -6.14
N ALA A 24 -7.42 8.10 -6.91
CA ALA A 24 -6.87 7.96 -8.26
C ALA A 24 -5.36 8.18 -8.24
N VAL A 25 -4.63 7.30 -8.94
CA VAL A 25 -3.18 7.31 -9.08
C VAL A 25 -2.79 7.51 -10.54
N LYS A 26 -1.81 8.38 -10.77
CA LYS A 26 -1.19 8.58 -12.09
C LYS A 26 0.30 8.79 -11.95
N GLY A 27 1.10 8.06 -12.74
CA GLY A 27 2.56 8.14 -12.69
C GLY A 27 3.15 7.84 -11.32
N GLY A 28 2.55 6.91 -10.57
CA GLY A 28 2.99 6.54 -9.22
C GLY A 28 2.70 7.58 -8.12
N LYS A 29 1.88 8.60 -8.40
CA LYS A 29 1.47 9.63 -7.44
C LYS A 29 -0.05 9.66 -7.30
N ILE A 30 -0.53 10.02 -6.10
CA ILE A 30 -1.95 10.34 -5.90
C ILE A 30 -2.27 11.57 -6.75
N ALA A 31 -3.19 11.41 -7.70
CA ALA A 31 -3.59 12.45 -8.65
C ALA A 31 -4.93 13.10 -8.28
N ALA A 32 -5.82 12.35 -7.62
CA ALA A 32 -7.08 12.88 -7.08
C ALA A 32 -7.59 12.01 -5.92
N ILE A 33 -8.38 12.62 -5.05
CA ILE A 33 -9.15 11.98 -3.97
C ILE A 33 -10.57 12.51 -4.07
N GLY A 34 -11.56 11.64 -4.18
CA GLY A 34 -12.95 12.08 -4.37
C GLY A 34 -13.88 10.92 -4.72
N GLN A 35 -15.07 11.26 -5.20
CA GLN A 35 -16.03 10.28 -5.75
C GLN A 35 -16.06 10.42 -7.27
N ASP A 36 -16.49 9.35 -7.95
CA ASP A 36 -16.74 9.34 -9.39
C ASP A 36 -15.56 9.85 -10.23
N LEU A 37 -14.35 9.38 -9.91
CA LEU A 37 -13.09 9.81 -10.53
C LEU A 37 -12.91 9.35 -12.00
N GLY A 38 -13.96 8.90 -12.67
CA GLY A 38 -13.94 8.43 -14.05
C GLY A 38 -13.19 7.10 -14.24
N ASP A 39 -12.48 6.98 -15.37
CA ASP A 39 -11.87 5.73 -15.82
C ASP A 39 -10.38 5.63 -15.50
N ALA A 40 -9.94 4.42 -15.16
CA ALA A 40 -8.54 4.05 -14.97
C ALA A 40 -8.19 2.78 -15.75
N LYS A 41 -6.89 2.57 -16.02
CA LYS A 41 -6.39 1.31 -16.59
C LYS A 41 -6.65 0.13 -15.66
N GLU A 42 -6.54 0.36 -14.35
CA GLU A 42 -6.82 -0.63 -13.31
C GLU A 42 -7.79 -0.04 -12.28
N VAL A 43 -8.75 -0.85 -11.83
CA VAL A 43 -9.69 -0.48 -10.77
C VAL A 43 -9.66 -1.56 -9.70
N MET A 44 -9.42 -1.16 -8.45
CA MET A 44 -9.44 -2.04 -7.28
C MET A 44 -10.62 -1.67 -6.39
N ASP A 45 -11.50 -2.62 -6.11
CA ASP A 45 -12.60 -2.42 -5.15
C ASP A 45 -12.11 -2.74 -3.73
N ALA A 46 -12.14 -1.73 -2.86
CA ALA A 46 -11.76 -1.81 -1.46
C ALA A 46 -12.98 -1.71 -0.52
N SER A 47 -14.18 -2.05 -1.01
CA SER A 47 -15.40 -2.08 -0.21
C SER A 47 -15.22 -2.90 1.08
N GLY A 48 -15.51 -2.28 2.23
CA GLY A 48 -15.35 -2.91 3.54
C GLY A 48 -13.89 -3.06 4.02
N LEU A 49 -12.93 -2.54 3.25
CA LEU A 49 -11.50 -2.52 3.60
C LEU A 49 -11.04 -1.11 3.97
N VAL A 50 -9.86 -1.04 4.59
CA VAL A 50 -9.18 0.20 4.95
C VAL A 50 -8.06 0.46 3.95
N VAL A 51 -7.98 1.69 3.46
CA VAL A 51 -6.89 2.18 2.59
C VAL A 51 -6.04 3.14 3.43
N SER A 52 -4.84 2.72 3.82
CA SER A 52 -3.92 3.52 4.61
C SER A 52 -2.73 3.99 3.79
N PRO A 53 -2.01 5.05 4.22
CA PRO A 53 -0.66 5.30 3.74
C PRO A 53 0.23 4.06 3.89
N GLY A 54 1.21 3.93 3.00
CA GLY A 54 2.22 2.88 3.12
C GLY A 54 3.04 3.05 4.40
N MET A 55 3.25 1.97 5.15
CA MET A 55 4.00 2.01 6.39
C MET A 55 5.49 2.31 6.15
N VAL A 56 6.10 3.11 7.03
CA VAL A 56 7.53 3.39 7.03
C VAL A 56 8.16 2.68 8.23
N ASP A 57 9.01 1.69 7.96
CA ASP A 57 9.80 1.01 8.99
C ASP A 57 11.18 1.67 9.09
N ALA A 58 11.39 2.46 10.14
CA ALA A 58 12.62 3.20 10.37
C ALA A 58 13.78 2.35 10.92
N HIS A 59 13.48 1.15 11.46
CA HIS A 59 14.50 0.33 12.11
C HIS A 59 14.34 -1.14 11.74
N THR A 60 15.11 -1.56 10.76
CA THR A 60 15.23 -2.96 10.36
C THR A 60 16.69 -3.35 10.15
N HIS A 61 17.02 -4.58 10.50
CA HIS A 61 18.32 -5.17 10.19
C HIS A 61 18.21 -6.05 8.93
N ILE A 62 18.55 -5.48 7.77
CA ILE A 62 18.75 -6.26 6.54
C ILE A 62 20.15 -6.86 6.62
N SER A 63 20.25 -8.19 6.47
CA SER A 63 21.49 -8.94 6.70
C SER A 63 22.20 -9.34 5.41
N GLU A 64 21.83 -8.71 4.30
CA GLU A 64 22.41 -8.91 2.97
C GLU A 64 23.40 -7.80 2.60
N PRO A 65 24.55 -8.14 1.99
CA PRO A 65 25.13 -9.50 1.85
C PRO A 65 25.81 -9.99 3.14
N GLY A 66 25.95 -11.31 3.31
CA GLY A 66 26.80 -11.93 4.34
C GLY A 66 26.05 -12.82 5.34
N ARG A 67 25.01 -12.31 6.00
CA ARG A 67 24.14 -13.07 6.92
C ARG A 67 22.74 -13.24 6.34
N SER A 68 22.65 -13.48 5.03
CA SER A 68 21.39 -13.58 4.29
C SER A 68 20.47 -14.69 4.82
N HIS A 69 20.99 -15.69 5.53
CA HIS A 69 20.15 -16.69 6.19
C HIS A 69 19.32 -16.12 7.37
N TRP A 70 19.67 -14.93 7.90
CA TRP A 70 18.98 -14.26 9.01
C TRP A 70 17.80 -13.40 8.53
N LYS A 71 18.05 -12.39 7.68
CA LYS A 71 17.01 -11.55 7.08
C LYS A 71 17.47 -10.95 5.75
N VAL A 72 16.61 -11.07 4.73
CA VAL A 72 16.85 -10.60 3.35
C VAL A 72 15.83 -9.55 2.96
N MET A 73 16.16 -8.69 1.99
CA MET A 73 15.20 -7.75 1.42
C MET A 73 14.29 -8.48 0.42
N LYS A 74 12.99 -8.53 0.73
CA LYS A 74 11.96 -9.05 -0.18
C LYS A 74 10.90 -7.98 -0.43
N PRO A 75 10.19 -8.00 -1.57
CA PRO A 75 8.99 -7.18 -1.74
C PRO A 75 8.04 -7.40 -0.55
N VAL A 76 7.47 -6.33 0.01
CA VAL A 76 6.57 -6.42 1.18
C VAL A 76 5.41 -7.40 0.95
N LEU A 77 4.88 -7.43 -0.28
CA LEU A 77 3.84 -8.37 -0.71
C LEU A 77 4.27 -9.85 -0.61
N ALA A 78 5.57 -10.14 -0.66
CA ALA A 78 6.15 -11.47 -0.57
C ALA A 78 6.59 -11.87 0.86
N GLN A 79 6.42 -10.99 1.86
CA GLN A 79 6.89 -11.20 3.23
C GLN A 79 5.83 -11.75 4.21
N ARG A 80 4.73 -12.35 3.72
CA ARG A 80 3.74 -12.98 4.61
C ARG A 80 4.40 -14.14 5.41
N GLN A 81 4.60 -13.86 6.71
CA GLN A 81 5.06 -14.73 7.80
C GLN A 81 6.45 -15.40 7.67
N LYS A 82 7.41 -14.85 8.42
CA LYS A 82 8.36 -15.64 9.23
C LYS A 82 8.54 -14.95 10.58
N VAL A 83 7.74 -15.34 11.58
CA VAL A 83 8.15 -15.17 12.97
C VAL A 83 9.19 -16.26 13.21
N VAL A 84 10.47 -15.90 13.13
CA VAL A 84 11.54 -16.77 13.61
C VAL A 84 11.67 -16.45 15.10
N SER A 85 11.26 -17.38 15.95
CA SER A 85 11.60 -17.36 17.36
C SER A 85 13.13 -17.49 17.50
N PRO A 86 13.81 -16.63 18.26
CA PRO A 86 15.20 -16.89 18.64
C PRO A 86 15.26 -18.09 19.63
N PRO A 87 16.42 -18.76 19.74
CA PRO A 87 16.61 -19.92 20.61
C PRO A 87 16.47 -19.59 22.10
#